data_AF-A0A634F0R4-F1
#
_entry.id   AF-A0A634F0R4-F1
#
_cell.length_a   1.000
_cell.length_b   1.000
_cell.length_c   1.000
_cell.angle_alpha   90.00
_cell.angle_beta   90.00
_cell.angle_gamma   90.00
#
_symmetry.space_group_name_H-M   'P 1'
#
loop_
_entity.id
_entity.type
_entity.pdbx_description
1 polymer ?
#
loop_
_entity_poly.entity_id
_entity_poly.type
_entity_poly.pdbx_seq_one_letter_code
_entity_poly.pdbx_strand_id
1 'polypeptide(L)'
;MIVIHNRLIVLPQLPESLRFLNCSSNRLTALPALPDALDSLYCHTNELEILPTLPNGLQELGYNGNPLATLPVLPASLINLNNDPFAEGATAPLQLIQSIEYWFPLSQRAEMLTRFESIASEENADIFSGFLNRLRHRYREPQYEGFRSQVKECLIRLVDNPELRERLFMCAYESTQTCDDRISLTWNMMRVAEMVFTVEQEGHEGNLPEMVDIARQVFRIEMLTDIATRKIQQLQRIHNTFDEDLEVMLGLQTQLRDTLCLTHVAPDMYFFRFSQLTEIDVKTAERQVRIAENRQFESWLNNWEPWQMLLKRIDPLWYEKAMDEKYAFVNGPDFQNRLDEKFQLHQVPPEIRDDTSHILGKIVIAEKTQEIFANQTRKILEAKEQSSLLEPTWTE
;
A
#
# COMPACT_ATOMS: atom_id res chain seq x y z
N MET A 1 10.80 4.96 -32.10
CA MET A 1 12.01 5.75 -31.79
C MET A 1 12.01 6.06 -30.31
N ILE A 2 13.11 5.78 -29.61
CA ILE A 2 13.24 5.99 -28.16
C ILE A 2 14.49 6.83 -27.92
N VAL A 3 14.31 8.00 -27.30
CA VAL A 3 15.37 8.96 -27.01
C VAL A 3 15.08 9.62 -25.65
N ILE A 4 15.30 8.87 -24.58
CA ILE A 4 14.98 9.29 -23.21
C ILE A 4 16.23 9.70 -22.42
N HIS A 5 16.06 10.48 -21.35
CA HIS A 5 17.13 10.84 -20.39
C HIS A 5 18.37 11.48 -21.02
N ASN A 6 18.16 12.33 -22.04
CA ASN A 6 19.23 13.11 -22.64
C ASN A 6 19.06 14.60 -22.28
N ARG A 7 19.88 15.46 -22.88
CA ARG A 7 19.80 16.92 -22.74
C ARG A 7 19.38 17.59 -24.05
N LEU A 8 18.55 16.91 -24.84
CA LEU A 8 18.12 17.41 -26.13
C LEU A 8 17.17 18.59 -25.93
N ILE A 9 17.37 19.62 -26.73
CA ILE A 9 16.53 20.83 -26.75
C ILE A 9 15.61 20.81 -27.99
N VAL A 10 15.96 20.03 -29.01
CA VAL A 10 15.20 19.87 -30.25
C VAL A 10 15.33 18.43 -30.77
N LEU A 11 14.28 17.94 -31.44
CA LEU A 11 14.31 16.68 -32.21
C LEU A 11 14.47 16.96 -33.71
N PRO A 12 15.14 16.08 -34.47
CA PRO A 12 15.15 16.16 -35.93
C PRO A 12 13.75 15.87 -36.50
N GLN A 13 13.56 16.10 -37.80
CA GLN A 13 12.34 15.63 -38.48
C GLN A 13 12.16 14.13 -38.31
N LEU A 14 10.92 13.74 -38.02
CA LEU A 14 10.54 12.35 -37.78
C LEU A 14 10.28 11.64 -39.11
N PRO A 15 10.64 10.36 -39.26
CA PRO A 15 10.31 9.60 -40.45
C PRO A 15 8.79 9.33 -40.53
N GLU A 16 8.22 9.44 -41.74
CA GLU A 16 6.77 9.26 -42.00
C GLU A 16 6.23 7.88 -41.59
N SER A 17 7.09 6.86 -41.53
CA SER A 17 6.72 5.50 -41.11
C SER A 17 6.75 5.28 -39.59
N LEU A 18 7.05 6.32 -38.80
CA LEU A 18 7.21 6.20 -37.36
C LEU A 18 5.86 5.97 -36.67
N ARG A 19 5.74 4.83 -35.98
CA ARG A 19 4.54 4.45 -35.21
C ARG A 19 4.61 4.73 -33.72
N PHE A 20 5.82 4.79 -33.18
CA PHE A 20 6.05 4.94 -31.74
C PHE A 20 7.16 5.97 -31.49
N LEU A 21 6.90 6.93 -30.61
CA LEU A 21 7.89 7.93 -30.17
C LEU A 21 7.90 8.06 -28.65
N ASN A 22 9.06 7.78 -28.03
CA ASN A 22 9.33 8.17 -26.65
C ASN A 22 10.54 9.11 -26.59
N CYS A 23 10.30 10.36 -26.18
CA CYS A 23 11.29 11.43 -26.04
C CYS A 23 11.30 12.03 -24.62
N SER A 24 10.84 11.25 -23.65
CA SER A 24 10.68 11.66 -22.25
C SER A 24 12.00 12.03 -21.55
N SER A 25 11.94 12.91 -20.55
CA SER A 25 13.09 13.34 -19.76
C SER A 25 14.21 13.97 -20.60
N ASN A 26 13.87 14.99 -21.38
CA ASN A 26 14.80 15.85 -22.10
C ASN A 26 14.59 17.33 -21.70
N ARG A 27 15.04 18.28 -22.51
CA ARG A 27 14.79 19.72 -22.36
C ARG A 27 14.12 20.29 -23.61
N LEU A 28 13.25 19.50 -24.24
CA LEU A 28 12.59 19.88 -25.48
C LEU A 28 11.64 21.03 -25.20
N THR A 29 11.81 22.14 -25.92
CA THR A 29 10.91 23.29 -25.86
C THR A 29 9.80 23.22 -26.91
N ALA A 30 9.98 22.38 -27.94
CA ALA A 30 8.97 22.09 -28.95
C ALA A 30 9.16 20.67 -29.54
N LEU A 31 8.07 20.09 -30.04
CA LEU A 31 8.10 18.87 -30.86
C LEU A 31 8.00 19.23 -32.36
N PRO A 32 8.66 18.46 -33.25
CA PRO A 32 8.45 18.59 -34.70
C PRO A 32 7.04 18.13 -35.09
N ALA A 33 6.67 18.34 -36.36
CA ALA A 33 5.43 17.77 -36.90
C ALA A 33 5.41 16.24 -36.69
N LEU A 34 4.28 15.75 -36.18
CA LEU A 34 4.06 14.34 -35.90
C LEU A 34 3.60 13.64 -37.19
N PRO A 35 4.16 12.46 -37.54
CA PRO A 35 3.74 11.72 -38.72
C PRO A 35 2.34 11.13 -38.54
N ASP A 36 1.57 11.05 -39.62
CA ASP A 36 0.17 10.57 -39.58
C ASP A 36 0.03 9.11 -39.12
N ALA A 37 1.09 8.32 -39.29
CA ALA A 37 1.14 6.91 -38.89
C ALA A 37 1.51 6.69 -37.42
N LEU A 38 1.64 7.74 -36.61
CA LEU A 38 2.04 7.63 -35.20
C LEU A 38 0.87 7.12 -34.34
N ASP A 39 1.11 6.00 -33.67
CA ASP A 39 0.16 5.31 -32.79
C ASP A 39 0.35 5.74 -31.31
N SER A 40 1.60 5.92 -30.86
CA SER A 40 1.93 6.30 -29.47
C SER A 40 2.96 7.42 -29.37
N LEU A 41 2.69 8.42 -28.52
CA LEU A 41 3.58 9.55 -28.20
C LEU A 41 3.80 9.71 -26.69
N TYR A 42 5.07 9.61 -26.28
CA TYR A 42 5.53 9.87 -24.92
C TYR A 42 6.56 11.00 -24.91
N CYS A 43 6.24 12.13 -24.28
CA CYS A 43 7.04 13.35 -24.24
C CYS A 43 7.20 13.93 -22.83
N HIS A 44 7.11 13.07 -21.80
CA HIS A 44 7.13 13.46 -20.39
C HIS A 44 8.35 14.28 -20.00
N THR A 45 8.22 15.11 -18.97
CA THR A 45 9.34 15.80 -18.30
C THR A 45 10.24 16.50 -19.32
N ASN A 46 9.65 17.46 -20.01
CA ASN A 46 10.29 18.35 -20.98
C ASN A 46 9.88 19.80 -20.68
N GLU A 47 10.24 20.74 -21.55
CA GLU A 47 9.94 22.17 -21.39
C GLU A 47 8.90 22.63 -22.45
N LEU A 48 7.98 21.73 -22.83
CA LEU A 48 6.96 22.02 -23.84
C LEU A 48 5.87 22.93 -23.26
N GLU A 49 5.68 24.10 -23.88
CA GLU A 49 4.57 25.00 -23.55
C GLU A 49 3.30 24.70 -24.36
N ILE A 50 3.48 24.04 -25.52
CA ILE A 50 2.43 23.66 -26.46
C ILE A 50 2.79 22.33 -27.13
N LEU A 51 1.76 21.51 -27.40
CA LEU A 51 1.88 20.32 -28.24
C LEU A 51 1.51 20.65 -29.71
N PRO A 52 2.14 20.00 -30.70
CA PRO A 52 1.72 20.09 -32.08
C PRO A 52 0.36 19.41 -32.29
N THR A 53 -0.22 19.57 -33.49
CA THR A 53 -1.43 18.83 -33.89
C THR A 53 -1.19 17.33 -33.75
N LEU A 54 -2.10 16.64 -33.06
CA LEU A 54 -2.02 15.21 -32.83
C LEU A 54 -2.57 14.45 -34.06
N PRO A 55 -1.92 13.36 -34.49
CA PRO A 55 -2.40 12.53 -35.59
C PRO A 55 -3.77 11.91 -35.28
N ASN A 56 -4.63 11.80 -36.30
CA ASN A 56 -5.99 11.26 -36.15
C ASN A 56 -6.03 9.79 -35.73
N GLY A 57 -4.93 9.05 -35.89
CA GLY A 57 -4.79 7.65 -35.50
C GLY A 57 -4.12 7.42 -34.14
N LEU A 58 -3.71 8.48 -33.44
CA LEU A 58 -2.97 8.37 -32.18
C LEU A 58 -3.86 7.72 -31.10
N GLN A 59 -3.34 6.68 -30.45
CA GLN A 59 -4.05 5.89 -29.44
C GLN A 59 -3.56 6.22 -28.02
N GLU A 60 -2.28 6.59 -27.90
CA GLU A 60 -1.61 6.81 -26.62
C GLU A 60 -0.86 8.14 -26.59
N LEU A 61 -1.09 8.94 -25.55
CA LEU A 61 -0.41 10.21 -25.36
C LEU A 61 0.02 10.41 -23.90
N GLY A 62 1.33 10.52 -23.68
CA GLY A 62 1.92 10.89 -22.40
C GLY A 62 2.70 12.21 -22.48
N TYR A 63 2.30 13.21 -21.69
CA TYR A 63 2.88 14.56 -21.73
C TYR A 63 3.15 15.18 -20.34
N ASN A 64 2.88 14.44 -19.26
CA ASN A 64 3.12 14.87 -17.87
C ASN A 64 4.52 15.49 -17.67
N GLY A 65 4.62 16.49 -16.80
CA GLY A 65 5.91 17.15 -16.49
C GLY A 65 6.36 18.17 -17.54
N ASN A 66 5.42 18.70 -18.34
CA ASN A 66 5.64 19.83 -19.25
C ASN A 66 4.82 21.05 -18.78
N PRO A 67 5.32 22.29 -18.98
CA PRO A 67 4.60 23.53 -18.65
C PRO A 67 3.52 23.88 -19.69
N LEU A 68 2.66 22.93 -20.07
CA LEU A 68 1.61 23.16 -21.08
C LEU A 68 0.53 24.12 -20.55
N ALA A 69 0.22 25.17 -21.31
CA ALA A 69 -0.88 26.07 -20.98
C ALA A 69 -2.26 25.49 -21.35
N THR A 70 -2.32 24.76 -22.47
CA THR A 70 -3.54 24.14 -23.00
C THR A 70 -3.21 22.90 -23.83
N LEU A 71 -4.15 21.98 -23.94
CA LEU A 71 -4.04 20.83 -24.85
C LEU A 71 -4.60 21.15 -26.23
N PRO A 72 -4.03 20.58 -27.31
CA PRO A 72 -4.64 20.61 -28.63
C PRO A 72 -5.91 19.75 -28.65
N VAL A 73 -6.66 19.80 -29.76
CA VAL A 73 -7.81 18.90 -29.97
C VAL A 73 -7.32 17.46 -29.94
N LEU A 74 -7.89 16.67 -29.03
CA LEU A 74 -7.56 15.25 -28.88
C LEU A 74 -8.25 14.44 -29.97
N PRO A 75 -7.55 13.48 -30.61
CA PRO A 75 -8.14 12.64 -31.65
C PRO A 75 -9.14 11.65 -31.03
N ALA A 76 -10.20 11.32 -31.77
CA ALA A 76 -11.22 10.38 -31.30
C ALA A 76 -10.71 8.94 -31.14
N SER A 77 -9.55 8.62 -31.73
CA SER A 77 -8.85 7.34 -31.58
C SER A 77 -8.09 7.22 -30.26
N LEU A 78 -7.99 8.30 -29.47
CA LEU A 78 -7.19 8.30 -28.25
C LEU A 78 -7.88 7.44 -27.19
N ILE A 79 -7.19 6.38 -26.78
CA ILE A 79 -7.67 5.42 -25.78
C ILE A 79 -7.07 5.77 -24.42
N ASN A 80 -5.79 6.18 -24.41
CA ASN A 80 -5.05 6.49 -23.19
C ASN A 80 -4.42 7.88 -23.25
N LEU A 81 -4.71 8.71 -22.24
CA LEU A 81 -4.20 10.07 -22.08
C LEU A 81 -3.44 10.17 -20.75
N ASN A 82 -2.33 10.90 -20.79
CA ASN A 82 -1.51 11.19 -19.62
C ASN A 82 -0.80 9.96 -19.01
N ASN A 83 -0.46 9.00 -19.86
CA ASN A 83 0.26 7.78 -19.50
C ASN A 83 1.42 8.07 -18.55
N ASP A 84 1.60 7.22 -17.54
CA ASP A 84 2.81 7.23 -16.70
C ASP A 84 4.02 7.14 -17.66
N PRO A 85 5.14 7.88 -17.46
CA PRO A 85 6.40 7.66 -18.19
C PRO A 85 6.87 6.21 -18.25
N PHE A 86 6.27 5.31 -17.44
CA PHE A 86 6.53 3.88 -17.39
C PHE A 86 5.34 2.99 -17.82
N ALA A 87 4.20 3.55 -18.23
CA ALA A 87 3.08 2.79 -18.79
C ALA A 87 3.38 2.44 -20.27
N GLU A 88 4.05 1.31 -20.43
CA GLU A 88 4.23 0.47 -21.63
C GLU A 88 5.08 1.00 -22.81
N GLY A 89 6.29 0.41 -22.95
CA GLY A 89 6.97 0.29 -24.25
C GLY A 89 8.50 0.46 -24.26
N ALA A 90 9.22 -0.62 -23.93
CA ALA A 90 10.62 -0.88 -24.32
C ALA A 90 11.73 0.00 -23.73
N THR A 91 11.74 0.19 -22.41
CA THR A 91 13.02 0.12 -21.69
C THR A 91 13.01 -1.10 -20.81
N ALA A 92 14.05 -1.93 -20.91
CA ALA A 92 14.23 -3.01 -19.95
C ALA A 92 14.14 -2.39 -18.55
N PRO A 93 13.34 -2.95 -17.63
CA PRO A 93 13.31 -2.47 -16.26
C PRO A 93 14.76 -2.39 -15.78
N LEU A 94 15.14 -1.26 -15.17
CA LEU A 94 16.44 -1.17 -14.51
C LEU A 94 16.60 -2.42 -13.64
N GLN A 95 17.74 -3.11 -13.77
CA GLN A 95 17.98 -4.28 -12.93
C GLN A 95 17.87 -3.83 -11.47
N LEU A 96 17.32 -4.68 -10.59
CA LEU A 96 17.08 -4.35 -9.17
C LEU A 96 18.28 -3.64 -8.52
N ILE A 97 19.49 -4.11 -8.85
CA ILE A 97 20.79 -3.56 -8.45
C ILE A 97 20.91 -2.06 -8.77
N GLN A 98 20.53 -1.64 -9.98
CA GLN A 98 20.58 -0.24 -10.42
C GLN A 98 19.55 0.62 -9.70
N SER A 99 18.36 0.09 -9.43
CA SER A 99 17.30 0.79 -8.69
C SER A 99 17.71 1.05 -7.24
N ILE A 100 18.37 0.07 -6.63
CA ILE A 100 18.86 0.12 -5.24
C ILE A 100 19.96 1.15 -5.06
N GLU A 101 20.87 1.29 -6.03
CA GLU A 101 22.00 2.23 -5.96
C GLU A 101 21.57 3.66 -5.54
N TYR A 102 20.39 4.08 -6.00
CA TYR A 102 19.87 5.43 -5.77
C TYR A 102 19.28 5.69 -4.37
N TRP A 103 19.11 4.66 -3.56
CA TRP A 103 18.65 4.77 -2.17
C TRP A 103 19.80 4.88 -1.17
N PHE A 104 21.04 4.59 -1.60
CA PHE A 104 22.21 4.57 -0.74
C PHE A 104 23.21 5.70 -1.06
N PRO A 105 23.88 6.26 -0.03
CA PRO A 105 24.99 7.19 -0.22
C PRO A 105 26.17 6.49 -0.89
N LEU A 106 27.02 7.25 -1.59
CA LEU A 106 28.16 6.71 -2.37
C LEU A 106 29.06 5.77 -1.56
N SER A 107 29.24 6.02 -0.26
CA SER A 107 30.06 5.19 0.63
C SER A 107 29.52 3.79 0.89
N GLN A 108 28.19 3.57 0.76
CA GLN A 108 27.53 2.31 1.09
C GLN A 108 27.12 1.50 -0.15
N ARG A 109 27.17 2.11 -1.35
CA ARG A 109 26.69 1.47 -2.59
C ARG A 109 27.40 0.17 -2.90
N ALA A 110 28.74 0.17 -2.93
CA ALA A 110 29.49 -1.02 -3.35
C ALA A 110 29.16 -2.26 -2.50
N GLU A 111 29.07 -2.10 -1.18
CA GLU A 111 28.70 -3.18 -0.26
C GLU A 111 27.26 -3.65 -0.49
N MET A 112 26.31 -2.73 -0.59
CA MET A 112 24.90 -3.09 -0.77
C MET A 112 24.65 -3.75 -2.13
N LEU A 113 25.29 -3.29 -3.20
CA LEU A 113 25.13 -3.89 -4.54
C LEU A 113 25.55 -5.37 -4.51
N THR A 114 26.68 -5.71 -3.89
CA THR A 114 27.12 -7.11 -3.74
C THR A 114 26.11 -7.96 -2.97
N ARG A 115 25.49 -7.41 -1.92
CA ARG A 115 24.48 -8.15 -1.14
C ARG A 115 23.17 -8.36 -1.91
N PHE A 116 22.84 -7.48 -2.86
CA PHE A 116 21.64 -7.58 -3.68
C PHE A 116 21.84 -8.32 -5.02
N GLU A 117 23.07 -8.71 -5.36
CA GLU A 117 23.35 -9.49 -6.58
C GLU A 117 22.58 -10.80 -6.64
N SER A 118 22.56 -11.57 -5.54
CA SER A 118 21.80 -12.82 -5.47
C SER A 118 20.29 -12.59 -5.46
N ILE A 119 19.85 -11.49 -4.86
CA ILE A 119 18.44 -11.11 -4.74
C ILE A 119 17.85 -10.70 -6.08
N ALA A 120 18.65 -10.09 -6.96
CA ALA A 120 18.19 -9.63 -8.27
C ALA A 120 17.72 -10.75 -9.21
N SER A 121 18.01 -12.01 -8.89
CA SER A 121 17.57 -13.18 -9.65
C SER A 121 16.36 -13.89 -9.04
N GLU A 122 15.80 -13.38 -7.95
CA GLU A 122 14.63 -13.96 -7.30
C GLU A 122 13.33 -13.65 -8.05
N GLU A 123 12.30 -14.46 -7.82
CA GLU A 123 10.98 -14.26 -8.41
C GLU A 123 10.41 -12.89 -8.00
N ASN A 124 9.76 -12.18 -8.92
CA ASN A 124 9.18 -10.84 -8.73
C ASN A 124 10.19 -9.71 -8.39
N ALA A 125 11.50 -9.97 -8.42
CA ALA A 125 12.53 -8.96 -8.16
C ALA A 125 12.52 -7.81 -9.19
N ASP A 126 12.17 -8.09 -10.44
CA ASP A 126 12.02 -7.13 -11.52
C ASP A 126 10.79 -6.22 -11.30
N ILE A 127 9.69 -6.77 -10.82
CA ILE A 127 8.48 -6.02 -10.46
C ILE A 127 8.75 -5.10 -9.28
N PHE A 128 9.41 -5.61 -8.23
CA PHE A 128 9.83 -4.80 -7.09
C PHE A 128 10.81 -3.69 -7.52
N SER A 129 11.72 -3.98 -8.47
CA SER A 129 12.60 -2.97 -9.06
C SER A 129 11.81 -1.84 -9.75
N GLY A 130 10.78 -2.19 -10.53
CA GLY A 130 9.86 -1.24 -11.14
C GLY A 130 9.19 -0.34 -10.10
N PHE A 131 8.68 -0.95 -9.02
CA PHE A 131 8.10 -0.24 -7.89
C PHE A 131 9.07 0.74 -7.22
N LEU A 132 10.30 0.31 -6.91
CA LEU A 132 11.32 1.17 -6.29
C LEU A 132 11.69 2.37 -7.17
N ASN A 133 11.76 2.18 -8.49
CA ASN A 133 12.02 3.29 -9.40
C ASN A 133 10.90 4.32 -9.38
N ARG A 134 9.64 3.87 -9.44
CA ARG A 134 8.48 4.75 -9.32
C ARG A 134 8.49 5.51 -8.00
N LEU A 135 8.77 4.82 -6.89
CA LEU A 135 8.86 5.42 -5.54
C LEU A 135 9.98 6.47 -5.44
N ARG A 136 11.14 6.19 -6.03
CA ARG A 136 12.29 7.12 -6.05
C ARG A 136 11.95 8.42 -6.75
N HIS A 137 11.30 8.33 -7.91
CA HIS A 137 10.93 9.51 -8.70
C HIS A 137 9.88 10.35 -7.97
N ARG A 138 8.92 9.70 -7.31
CA ARG A 138 7.88 10.34 -6.49
C ARG A 138 8.45 11.17 -5.33
N TYR A 139 9.42 10.61 -4.60
CA TYR A 139 9.98 11.19 -3.39
C TYR A 139 11.44 11.61 -3.58
N ARG A 140 11.71 12.37 -4.65
CA ARG A 140 13.06 12.84 -5.02
C ARG A 140 13.49 14.09 -4.24
N GLU A 141 12.55 14.97 -3.93
CA GLU A 141 12.84 16.29 -3.37
C GLU A 141 13.42 16.21 -1.95
N PRO A 142 14.29 17.17 -1.54
CA PRO A 142 14.96 17.14 -0.23
C PRO A 142 14.01 17.09 0.98
N GLN A 143 12.79 17.63 0.85
CA GLN A 143 11.78 17.56 1.91
C GLN A 143 11.38 16.13 2.31
N TYR A 144 11.65 15.14 1.44
CA TYR A 144 11.34 13.73 1.67
C TYR A 144 12.49 12.92 2.27
N GLU A 145 13.56 13.57 2.73
CA GLU A 145 14.75 12.87 3.26
C GLU A 145 14.42 11.88 4.39
N GLY A 146 13.49 12.23 5.29
CA GLY A 146 13.02 11.32 6.34
C GLY A 146 12.36 10.06 5.79
N PHE A 147 11.50 10.19 4.75
CA PHE A 147 10.88 9.06 4.08
C PHE A 147 11.88 8.22 3.31
N ARG A 148 12.80 8.86 2.58
CA ARG A 148 13.86 8.14 1.86
C ARG A 148 14.73 7.33 2.82
N SER A 149 14.93 7.82 4.04
CA SER A 149 15.60 7.08 5.10
C SER A 149 14.80 5.84 5.52
N GLN A 150 13.47 5.92 5.66
CA GLN A 150 12.63 4.75 5.94
C GLN A 150 12.71 3.69 4.82
N VAL A 151 12.69 4.12 3.55
CA VAL A 151 12.87 3.20 2.41
C VAL A 151 14.23 2.52 2.47
N LYS A 152 15.29 3.29 2.78
CA LYS A 152 16.64 2.76 2.94
C LYS A 152 16.71 1.71 4.07
N GLU A 153 16.17 1.99 5.24
CA GLU A 153 16.16 1.04 6.37
C GLU A 153 15.41 -0.25 6.01
N CYS A 154 14.29 -0.15 5.29
CA CYS A 154 13.60 -1.31 4.77
C CYS A 154 14.47 -2.13 3.81
N LEU A 155 15.12 -1.47 2.84
CA LEU A 155 16.02 -2.14 1.91
C LEU A 155 17.15 -2.87 2.64
N ILE A 156 17.72 -2.27 3.70
CA ILE A 156 18.74 -2.94 4.53
C ILE A 156 18.16 -4.20 5.16
N ARG A 157 16.95 -4.11 5.73
CA ARG A 157 16.28 -5.25 6.39
C ARG A 157 15.98 -6.40 5.44
N LEU A 158 15.64 -6.10 4.18
CA LEU A 158 15.36 -7.11 3.15
C LEU A 158 16.53 -8.00 2.81
N VAL A 159 17.76 -7.54 3.04
CA VAL A 159 18.96 -8.29 2.68
C VAL A 159 19.08 -9.58 3.50
N ASP A 160 18.80 -9.49 4.80
CA ASP A 160 19.00 -10.62 5.73
C ASP A 160 17.72 -11.45 5.95
N ASN A 161 16.59 -11.04 5.39
CA ASN A 161 15.28 -11.66 5.63
C ASN A 161 14.61 -12.13 4.32
N PRO A 162 14.84 -13.39 3.88
CA PRO A 162 14.26 -13.91 2.64
C PRO A 162 12.73 -13.98 2.67
N GLU A 163 12.14 -14.36 3.81
CA GLU A 163 10.68 -14.46 3.97
C GLU A 163 10.01 -13.07 3.92
N LEU A 164 10.60 -12.07 4.58
CA LEU A 164 10.12 -10.68 4.47
C LEU A 164 10.21 -10.19 3.03
N ARG A 165 11.29 -10.55 2.34
CA ARG A 165 11.52 -10.16 0.95
C ARG A 165 10.50 -10.75 0.00
N GLU A 166 10.23 -12.05 0.11
CA GLU A 166 9.15 -12.69 -0.64
C GLU A 166 7.82 -11.98 -0.40
N ARG A 167 7.48 -11.69 0.87
CA ARG A 167 6.23 -11.00 1.23
C ARG A 167 6.13 -9.60 0.61
N LEU A 168 7.19 -8.80 0.66
CA LEU A 168 7.20 -7.46 0.06
C LEU A 168 7.18 -7.52 -1.47
N PHE A 169 7.85 -8.49 -2.08
CA PHE A 169 7.82 -8.67 -3.54
C PHE A 169 6.41 -9.06 -4.00
N MET A 170 5.71 -9.90 -3.24
CA MET A 170 4.31 -10.23 -3.50
C MET A 170 3.39 -9.01 -3.36
N CYS A 171 3.59 -8.14 -2.37
CA CYS A 171 2.85 -6.87 -2.30
C CYS A 171 3.06 -6.00 -3.55
N ALA A 172 4.28 -5.96 -4.10
CA ALA A 172 4.54 -5.26 -5.36
C ALA A 172 3.79 -5.91 -6.53
N TYR A 173 3.85 -7.25 -6.63
CA TYR A 173 3.18 -8.04 -7.65
C TYR A 173 1.66 -7.85 -7.65
N GLU A 174 1.00 -8.00 -6.50
CA GLU A 174 -0.45 -7.83 -6.37
C GLU A 174 -0.91 -6.43 -6.80
N SER A 175 -0.09 -5.41 -6.53
CA SER A 175 -0.39 -4.04 -6.95
C SER A 175 -0.30 -3.80 -8.45
N THR A 176 0.39 -4.66 -9.21
CA THR A 176 0.41 -4.61 -10.69
C THR A 176 -0.82 -5.25 -11.33
N GLN A 177 -1.57 -6.08 -10.59
CA GLN A 177 -2.79 -6.72 -11.08
C GLN A 177 -4.04 -5.82 -10.96
N THR A 178 -3.96 -4.81 -10.10
CA THR A 178 -4.99 -3.76 -9.97
C THR A 178 -4.56 -2.56 -10.82
N CYS A 179 -5.43 -2.06 -11.72
CA CYS A 179 -5.10 -0.99 -12.67
C CYS A 179 -4.36 0.22 -12.03
N ASP A 180 -3.52 0.83 -12.87
CA ASP A 180 -2.38 1.71 -12.56
C ASP A 180 -2.59 2.87 -11.56
N ASP A 181 -1.47 3.33 -10.96
CA ASP A 181 -1.27 4.51 -10.08
C ASP A 181 -1.25 4.36 -8.54
N ARG A 182 -1.00 3.17 -7.98
CA ARG A 182 -1.09 2.96 -6.51
C ARG A 182 0.21 2.93 -5.71
N ILE A 183 1.30 3.60 -6.14
CA ILE A 183 2.63 3.52 -5.51
C ILE A 183 2.62 3.75 -3.98
N SER A 184 1.89 4.77 -3.51
CA SER A 184 1.81 5.08 -2.07
C SER A 184 0.97 4.07 -1.28
N LEU A 185 -0.08 3.50 -1.89
CA LEU A 185 -0.87 2.43 -1.27
C LEU A 185 -0.03 1.16 -1.17
N THR A 186 0.66 0.79 -2.26
CA THR A 186 1.58 -0.35 -2.29
C THR A 186 2.66 -0.20 -1.21
N TRP A 187 3.22 1.01 -1.04
CA TRP A 187 4.15 1.27 0.06
C TRP A 187 3.51 1.02 1.43
N ASN A 188 2.32 1.56 1.68
CA ASN A 188 1.63 1.38 2.96
C ASN A 188 1.26 -0.10 3.22
N MET A 189 0.85 -0.84 2.19
CA MET A 189 0.65 -2.29 2.26
C MET A 189 1.94 -3.00 2.63
N MET A 190 3.07 -2.66 2.00
CA MET A 190 4.38 -3.20 2.36
C MET A 190 4.79 -2.84 3.79
N ARG A 191 4.43 -1.64 4.29
CA ARG A 191 4.69 -1.26 5.69
C ARG A 191 3.89 -2.13 6.65
N VAL A 192 2.59 -2.30 6.41
CA VAL A 192 1.76 -3.19 7.23
C VAL A 192 2.30 -4.62 7.17
N ALA A 193 2.69 -5.11 6.00
CA ALA A 193 3.29 -6.43 5.85
C ALA A 193 4.60 -6.59 6.64
N GLU A 194 5.47 -5.56 6.65
CA GLU A 194 6.69 -5.55 7.46
C GLU A 194 6.39 -5.51 8.97
N MET A 195 5.41 -4.72 9.40
CA MET A 195 4.96 -4.65 10.80
C MET A 195 4.38 -5.99 11.27
N VAL A 196 3.52 -6.58 10.45
CA VAL A 196 2.98 -7.94 10.63
C VAL A 196 4.11 -8.96 10.75
N PHE A 197 5.07 -8.95 9.82
CA PHE A 197 6.23 -9.83 9.85
C PHE A 197 7.06 -9.64 11.12
N THR A 198 7.25 -8.40 11.58
CA THR A 198 8.00 -8.09 12.81
C THR A 198 7.35 -8.77 14.03
N VAL A 199 6.05 -8.60 14.21
CA VAL A 199 5.34 -9.27 15.33
C VAL A 199 5.35 -10.79 15.15
N GLU A 200 5.12 -11.23 13.92
CA GLU A 200 4.99 -12.64 13.59
C GLU A 200 6.30 -13.41 13.74
N GLN A 201 7.47 -12.85 13.42
CA GLN A 201 8.74 -13.60 13.41
C GLN A 201 9.72 -13.15 14.49
N GLU A 202 9.74 -11.85 14.83
CA GLU A 202 10.71 -11.26 15.76
C GLU A 202 10.12 -11.02 17.15
N GLY A 203 8.81 -11.17 17.31
CA GLY A 203 8.14 -11.06 18.60
C GLY A 203 8.50 -12.19 19.57
N HIS A 204 8.90 -11.83 20.77
CA HIS A 204 9.21 -12.73 21.89
C HIS A 204 8.86 -12.10 23.24
N GLU A 205 9.00 -12.86 24.32
CA GLU A 205 8.60 -12.41 25.68
C GLU A 205 9.38 -11.18 26.22
N GLY A 206 10.46 -10.79 25.56
CA GLY A 206 11.35 -9.70 25.98
C GLY A 206 11.06 -8.37 25.32
N ASN A 207 10.31 -8.35 24.21
CA ASN A 207 9.99 -7.15 23.43
C ASN A 207 8.47 -6.92 23.29
N LEU A 208 7.66 -7.49 24.20
CA LEU A 208 6.19 -7.32 24.20
C LEU A 208 5.72 -5.85 24.10
N PRO A 209 6.33 -4.86 24.77
CA PRO A 209 5.93 -3.45 24.62
C PRO A 209 6.04 -2.94 23.18
N GLU A 210 7.11 -3.31 22.47
CA GLU A 210 7.32 -2.95 21.07
C GLU A 210 6.31 -3.67 20.17
N MET A 211 6.05 -4.95 20.41
CA MET A 211 5.09 -5.73 19.62
C MET A 211 3.66 -5.21 19.77
N VAL A 212 3.27 -4.79 20.98
CA VAL A 212 1.96 -4.17 21.22
C VAL A 212 1.87 -2.80 20.57
N ASP A 213 2.94 -1.99 20.59
CA ASP A 213 2.95 -0.70 19.89
C ASP A 213 2.75 -0.87 18.38
N ILE A 214 3.50 -1.81 17.76
CA ILE A 214 3.34 -2.16 16.34
C ILE A 214 1.89 -2.61 16.07
N ALA A 215 1.34 -3.47 16.93
CA ALA A 215 -0.04 -3.95 16.80
C ALA A 215 -1.06 -2.80 16.86
N ARG A 216 -0.88 -1.82 17.75
CA ARG A 216 -1.74 -0.63 17.83
C ARG A 216 -1.65 0.22 16.57
N GLN A 217 -0.46 0.38 16.02
CA GLN A 217 -0.29 1.10 14.76
C GLN A 217 -0.98 0.38 13.60
N VAL A 218 -0.85 -0.96 13.48
CA VAL A 218 -1.57 -1.75 12.47
C VAL A 218 -3.09 -1.59 12.63
N PHE A 219 -3.61 -1.72 13.86
CA PHE A 219 -5.02 -1.53 14.16
C PHE A 219 -5.54 -0.16 13.67
N ARG A 220 -4.80 0.93 13.97
CA ARG A 220 -5.16 2.29 13.54
C ARG A 220 -5.16 2.40 12.01
N ILE A 221 -4.16 1.82 11.33
CA ILE A 221 -4.05 1.85 9.86
C ILE A 221 -5.21 1.09 9.19
N GLU A 222 -5.57 -0.09 9.70
CA GLU A 222 -6.72 -0.88 9.23
C GLU A 222 -8.02 -0.09 9.43
N MET A 223 -8.21 0.53 10.60
CA MET A 223 -9.38 1.33 10.88
C MET A 223 -9.51 2.54 9.95
N LEU A 224 -8.41 3.24 9.67
CA LEU A 224 -8.40 4.34 8.70
C LEU A 224 -8.70 3.87 7.29
N THR A 225 -8.23 2.68 6.91
CA THR A 225 -8.50 2.04 5.63
C THR A 225 -10.00 1.73 5.47
N ASP A 226 -10.65 1.21 6.50
CA ASP A 226 -12.09 0.97 6.50
C ASP A 226 -12.90 2.28 6.41
N ILE A 227 -12.49 3.31 7.16
CA ILE A 227 -13.14 4.63 7.11
C ILE A 227 -13.03 5.23 5.72
N ALA A 228 -11.84 5.19 5.13
CA ALA A 228 -11.60 5.66 3.77
C ALA A 228 -12.43 4.88 2.75
N THR A 229 -12.45 3.55 2.83
CA THR A 229 -13.23 2.68 1.92
C THR A 229 -14.71 3.01 1.95
N ARG A 230 -15.29 3.27 3.14
CA ARG A 230 -16.69 3.70 3.26
C ARG A 230 -16.93 5.08 2.64
N LYS A 231 -16.00 6.02 2.83
CA LYS A 231 -16.08 7.36 2.24
C LYS A 231 -16.00 7.30 0.71
N ILE A 232 -15.10 6.50 0.18
CA ILE A 232 -14.97 6.22 -1.25
C ILE A 232 -16.28 5.70 -1.83
N GLN A 233 -16.87 4.66 -1.22
CA GLN A 233 -18.16 4.11 -1.65
C GLN A 233 -19.28 5.16 -1.61
N GLN A 234 -19.25 6.08 -0.63
CA GLN A 234 -20.19 7.19 -0.57
C GLN A 234 -19.97 8.18 -1.72
N LEU A 235 -18.72 8.54 -2.02
CA LEU A 235 -18.38 9.47 -3.09
C LEU A 235 -18.72 8.90 -4.47
N GLN A 236 -18.43 7.62 -4.72
CA GLN A 236 -18.77 6.90 -5.96
C GLN A 236 -20.29 6.86 -6.23
N ARG A 237 -21.13 6.85 -5.18
CA ARG A 237 -22.59 6.93 -5.34
C ARG A 237 -23.08 8.32 -5.73
N ILE A 238 -22.31 9.36 -5.41
CA ILE A 238 -22.66 10.77 -5.68
C ILE A 238 -22.07 11.20 -7.03
N HIS A 239 -20.87 10.72 -7.36
CA HIS A 239 -20.13 11.03 -8.57
C HIS A 239 -19.89 9.74 -9.35
N ASN A 240 -20.58 9.58 -10.48
CA ASN A 240 -20.54 8.39 -11.35
C ASN A 240 -19.14 8.02 -11.90
N THR A 241 -18.15 8.90 -11.71
CA THR A 241 -16.75 8.76 -12.12
C THR A 241 -15.88 9.33 -11.01
N PHE A 242 -15.68 8.57 -9.93
CA PHE A 242 -14.69 8.91 -8.90
C PHE A 242 -13.58 7.87 -8.98
N ASP A 243 -12.46 8.27 -9.60
CA ASP A 243 -11.25 7.44 -9.75
C ASP A 243 -10.18 7.79 -8.69
N GLU A 244 -10.51 8.65 -7.71
CA GLU A 244 -9.60 9.24 -6.69
C GLU A 244 -9.69 8.50 -5.33
N ASP A 245 -9.89 7.18 -5.37
CA ASP A 245 -10.05 6.31 -4.19
C ASP A 245 -8.83 6.37 -3.24
N LEU A 246 -7.65 6.60 -3.79
CA LEU A 246 -6.37 6.54 -3.08
C LEU A 246 -6.10 7.81 -2.28
N GLU A 247 -6.52 8.95 -2.80
CA GLU A 247 -6.39 10.25 -2.18
C GLU A 247 -7.18 10.30 -0.86
N VAL A 248 -8.30 9.59 -0.78
CA VAL A 248 -9.08 9.47 0.47
C VAL A 248 -8.30 8.66 1.51
N MET A 249 -7.75 7.50 1.14
CA MET A 249 -7.00 6.62 2.05
C MET A 249 -5.72 7.27 2.56
N LEU A 250 -4.89 7.75 1.64
CA LEU A 250 -3.62 8.39 1.95
C LEU A 250 -3.82 9.73 2.65
N GLY A 251 -4.92 10.42 2.36
CA GLY A 251 -5.27 11.70 2.99
C GLY A 251 -5.50 11.55 4.48
N LEU A 252 -6.29 10.55 4.89
CA LEU A 252 -6.54 10.27 6.30
C LEU A 252 -5.26 9.83 7.02
N GLN A 253 -4.49 8.90 6.46
CA GLN A 253 -3.27 8.38 7.09
C GLN A 253 -2.21 9.46 7.24
N THR A 254 -2.03 10.32 6.23
CA THR A 254 -1.06 11.44 6.29
C THR A 254 -1.48 12.49 7.30
N GLN A 255 -2.74 12.94 7.27
CA GLN A 255 -3.24 13.99 8.17
C GLN A 255 -3.27 13.55 9.63
N LEU A 256 -3.50 12.26 9.88
CA LEU A 256 -3.61 11.70 11.23
C LEU A 256 -2.33 11.01 11.70
N ARG A 257 -1.24 11.09 10.92
CA ARG A 257 0.04 10.46 11.26
C ARG A 257 0.52 10.87 12.64
N ASP A 258 0.57 12.18 12.89
CA ASP A 258 1.14 12.71 14.13
C ASP A 258 0.14 12.58 15.30
N THR A 259 -1.17 12.73 15.05
CA THR A 259 -2.22 12.65 16.08
C THR A 259 -2.56 11.21 16.50
N LEU A 260 -2.29 10.23 15.66
CA LEU A 260 -2.47 8.79 15.94
C LEU A 260 -1.14 8.04 16.08
N CYS A 261 -0.01 8.76 16.17
CA CYS A 261 1.33 8.21 16.37
C CYS A 261 1.69 7.10 15.37
N LEU A 262 1.47 7.33 14.07
CA LEU A 262 1.79 6.38 13.00
C LEU A 262 3.24 6.60 12.53
N THR A 263 4.18 5.76 12.94
CA THR A 263 5.63 6.03 12.73
C THR A 263 6.12 5.72 11.32
N HIS A 264 5.39 4.89 10.56
CA HIS A 264 5.83 4.35 9.26
C HIS A 264 5.00 4.83 8.05
N VAL A 265 4.12 5.81 8.24
CA VAL A 265 3.28 6.35 7.16
C VAL A 265 4.05 7.37 6.32
N ALA A 266 3.85 7.33 4.99
CA ALA A 266 4.43 8.29 4.06
C ALA A 266 4.13 9.76 4.46
N PRO A 267 5.09 10.69 4.31
CA PRO A 267 5.01 11.98 4.98
C PRO A 267 4.09 12.99 4.33
N ASP A 268 3.84 12.88 3.03
CA ASP A 268 2.92 13.75 2.30
C ASP A 268 2.03 12.94 1.39
N MET A 269 0.86 13.50 1.12
CA MET A 269 0.05 13.16 -0.02
C MET A 269 0.00 14.34 -0.99
N TYR A 270 0.49 14.13 -2.21
CA TYR A 270 0.58 15.14 -3.27
C TYR A 270 -0.78 15.76 -3.66
N PHE A 271 -1.89 15.09 -3.33
CA PHE A 271 -3.23 15.41 -3.81
C PHE A 271 -4.27 15.57 -2.69
N PHE A 272 -3.92 16.09 -1.51
CA PHE A 272 -4.91 16.34 -0.43
C PHE A 272 -6.13 17.14 -0.90
N ARG A 273 -5.93 18.11 -1.79
CA ARG A 273 -7.03 18.89 -2.38
C ARG A 273 -7.99 18.10 -3.27
N PHE A 274 -7.60 16.90 -3.71
CA PHE A 274 -8.39 15.99 -4.53
C PHE A 274 -9.01 14.85 -3.70
N SER A 275 -8.63 14.69 -2.43
CA SER A 275 -9.23 13.66 -1.56
C SER A 275 -10.70 13.88 -1.21
N GLN A 276 -11.28 15.05 -1.53
CA GLN A 276 -12.61 15.47 -1.09
C GLN A 276 -12.84 15.37 0.43
N LEU A 277 -11.77 15.21 1.23
CA LEU A 277 -11.83 15.15 2.67
C LEU A 277 -11.97 16.54 3.25
N THR A 278 -13.02 16.74 4.04
CA THR A 278 -13.20 17.95 4.84
C THR A 278 -12.43 17.84 6.16
N GLU A 279 -12.19 18.96 6.82
CA GLU A 279 -11.64 18.96 8.19
C GLU A 279 -12.53 18.17 9.17
N ILE A 280 -13.85 18.14 8.93
CA ILE A 280 -14.82 17.37 9.71
C ILE A 280 -14.59 15.87 9.51
N ASP A 281 -14.33 15.43 8.27
CA ASP A 281 -14.03 14.02 7.97
C ASP A 281 -12.79 13.56 8.73
N VAL A 282 -11.71 14.37 8.71
CA VAL A 282 -10.45 14.06 9.40
C VAL A 282 -10.64 13.97 10.92
N LYS A 283 -11.30 14.95 11.54
CA LYS A 283 -11.57 14.93 13.00
C LYS A 283 -12.52 13.80 13.40
N THR A 284 -13.49 13.48 12.54
CA THR A 284 -14.41 12.36 12.78
C THR A 284 -13.66 11.03 12.72
N ALA A 285 -12.77 10.86 11.74
CA ALA A 285 -11.93 9.68 11.61
C ALA A 285 -11.00 9.51 12.83
N GLU A 286 -10.31 10.58 13.26
CA GLU A 286 -9.49 10.60 14.48
C GLU A 286 -10.28 10.09 15.69
N ARG A 287 -11.45 10.68 15.93
CA ARG A 287 -12.31 10.31 17.06
C ARG A 287 -12.77 8.86 16.98
N GLN A 288 -13.17 8.40 15.79
CA GLN A 288 -13.59 7.01 15.59
C GLN A 288 -12.47 6.03 15.91
N VAL A 289 -11.25 6.28 15.41
CA VAL A 289 -10.09 5.42 15.68
C VAL A 289 -9.76 5.37 17.16
N ARG A 290 -9.71 6.53 17.85
CA ARG A 290 -9.40 6.58 19.29
C ARG A 290 -10.42 5.83 20.14
N ILE A 291 -11.70 6.02 19.86
CA ILE A 291 -12.79 5.32 20.57
C ILE A 291 -12.73 3.82 20.28
N ALA A 292 -12.50 3.43 19.03
CA ALA A 292 -12.39 2.03 18.64
C ALA A 292 -11.20 1.36 19.34
N GLU A 293 -10.03 2.00 19.37
CA GLU A 293 -8.85 1.45 20.02
C GLU A 293 -9.07 1.21 21.51
N ASN A 294 -9.64 2.19 22.23
CA ASN A 294 -9.93 2.03 23.66
C ASN A 294 -10.93 0.89 23.96
N ARG A 295 -11.82 0.55 23.02
CA ARG A 295 -12.90 -0.43 23.25
C ARG A 295 -12.63 -1.80 22.67
N GLN A 296 -11.89 -1.87 21.57
CA GLN A 296 -11.83 -3.05 20.71
C GLN A 296 -10.42 -3.59 20.52
N PHE A 297 -9.38 -2.82 20.88
CA PHE A 297 -7.99 -3.21 20.60
C PHE A 297 -7.63 -4.58 21.18
N GLU A 298 -7.99 -4.87 22.44
CA GLU A 298 -7.71 -6.18 23.03
C GLU A 298 -8.40 -7.32 22.26
N SER A 299 -9.67 -7.13 21.89
CA SER A 299 -10.41 -8.14 21.13
C SER A 299 -9.82 -8.37 19.75
N TRP A 300 -9.40 -7.30 19.08
CA TRP A 300 -8.72 -7.35 17.80
C TRP A 300 -7.36 -8.05 17.93
N LEU A 301 -6.55 -7.69 18.93
CA LEU A 301 -5.20 -8.23 19.15
C LEU A 301 -5.21 -9.75 19.31
N ASN A 302 -6.14 -10.28 20.09
CA ASN A 302 -6.25 -11.73 20.30
C ASN A 302 -6.75 -12.50 19.06
N ASN A 303 -7.46 -11.82 18.15
CA ASN A 303 -7.86 -12.37 16.86
C ASN A 303 -6.78 -12.20 15.78
N TRP A 304 -5.75 -11.39 16.05
CA TRP A 304 -4.69 -11.07 15.11
C TRP A 304 -3.63 -12.18 15.06
N GLU A 305 -3.53 -12.86 13.92
CA GLU A 305 -2.66 -14.04 13.73
C GLU A 305 -1.19 -13.82 14.12
N PRO A 306 -0.54 -12.67 13.81
CA PRO A 306 0.84 -12.42 14.24
C PRO A 306 1.04 -12.49 15.75
N TRP A 307 0.07 -11.96 16.51
CA TRP A 307 0.08 -12.06 17.96
C TRP A 307 -0.11 -13.50 18.42
N GLN A 308 -0.98 -14.26 17.77
CA GLN A 308 -1.16 -15.69 18.07
C GLN A 308 0.12 -16.51 17.81
N MET A 309 0.89 -16.17 16.77
CA MET A 309 2.20 -16.78 16.49
C MET A 309 3.26 -16.42 17.53
N LEU A 310 3.26 -15.18 18.01
CA LEU A 310 4.07 -14.78 19.15
C LEU A 310 3.70 -15.61 20.40
N LEU A 311 2.41 -15.74 20.73
CA LEU A 311 1.95 -16.53 21.87
C LEU A 311 2.32 -18.02 21.74
N LYS A 312 2.24 -18.58 20.53
CA LYS A 312 2.70 -19.94 20.22
C LYS A 312 4.19 -20.13 20.52
N ARG A 313 5.04 -19.14 20.21
CA ARG A 313 6.47 -19.22 20.55
C ARG A 313 6.72 -19.14 22.04
N ILE A 314 5.96 -18.33 22.77
CA ILE A 314 6.09 -18.19 24.23
C ILE A 314 5.63 -19.46 24.96
N ASP A 315 4.48 -20.03 24.57
CA ASP A 315 3.90 -21.21 25.21
C ASP A 315 3.31 -22.18 24.16
N PRO A 316 4.16 -23.03 23.54
CA PRO A 316 3.73 -23.94 22.49
C PRO A 316 2.69 -24.98 22.96
N LEU A 317 2.82 -25.46 24.20
CA LEU A 317 1.93 -26.47 24.78
C LEU A 317 0.54 -25.91 25.07
N TRP A 318 0.46 -24.66 25.54
CA TRP A 318 -0.82 -23.98 25.66
C TRP A 318 -1.46 -23.76 24.28
N TYR A 319 -0.68 -23.33 23.29
CA TYR A 319 -1.20 -23.03 21.97
C TYR A 319 -1.81 -24.27 21.29
N GLU A 320 -1.18 -25.44 21.42
CA GLU A 320 -1.73 -26.70 20.91
C GLU A 320 -3.10 -27.01 21.53
N LYS A 321 -3.23 -26.91 22.86
CA LYS A 321 -4.51 -27.09 23.56
C LYS A 321 -5.56 -26.07 23.15
N ALA A 322 -5.16 -24.81 22.95
CA ALA A 322 -6.04 -23.74 22.48
C ALA A 322 -6.57 -24.02 21.06
N MET A 323 -5.74 -24.55 20.17
CA MET A 323 -6.15 -24.97 18.82
C MET A 323 -7.08 -26.18 18.85
N ASP A 324 -6.80 -27.17 19.71
CA ASP A 324 -7.70 -28.32 19.90
C ASP A 324 -9.07 -27.88 20.41
N GLU A 325 -9.13 -26.96 21.38
CA GLU A 325 -10.38 -26.40 21.88
C GLU A 325 -11.14 -25.65 20.78
N LYS A 326 -10.45 -24.82 19.99
CA LYS A 326 -11.03 -24.10 18.86
C LYS A 326 -11.59 -25.07 17.82
N TYR A 327 -10.84 -26.12 17.48
CA TYR A 327 -11.26 -27.14 16.51
C TYR A 327 -12.47 -27.93 17.02
N ALA A 328 -12.47 -28.32 18.31
CA ALA A 328 -13.59 -29.01 18.94
C ALA A 328 -14.86 -28.14 18.96
N PHE A 329 -14.72 -26.83 19.18
CA PHE A 329 -15.83 -25.88 19.11
C PHE A 329 -16.41 -25.77 17.71
N VAL A 330 -15.58 -25.51 16.68
CA VAL A 330 -16.03 -25.32 15.30
C VAL A 330 -16.76 -26.55 14.74
N ASN A 331 -16.30 -27.75 15.11
CA ASN A 331 -16.93 -29.01 14.70
C ASN A 331 -17.98 -29.52 15.70
N GLY A 332 -18.25 -28.78 16.76
CA GLY A 332 -19.15 -29.14 17.84
C GLY A 332 -20.54 -28.52 17.69
N PRO A 333 -21.51 -28.98 18.50
CA PRO A 333 -22.87 -28.40 18.51
C PRO A 333 -22.88 -26.95 19.00
N ASP A 334 -21.90 -26.55 19.81
CA ASP A 334 -21.80 -25.19 20.37
C ASP A 334 -21.61 -24.11 19.30
N PHE A 335 -20.88 -24.40 18.21
CA PHE A 335 -20.76 -23.47 17.09
C PHE A 335 -22.13 -23.22 16.44
N GLN A 336 -22.87 -24.28 16.15
CA GLN A 336 -24.19 -24.16 15.54
C GLN A 336 -25.18 -23.44 16.47
N ASN A 337 -25.15 -23.73 17.77
CA ASN A 337 -25.99 -23.04 18.75
C ASN A 337 -25.73 -21.53 18.76
N ARG A 338 -24.46 -21.10 18.80
CA ARG A 338 -24.12 -19.67 18.74
C ARG A 338 -24.48 -19.04 17.39
N LEU A 339 -24.33 -19.77 16.29
CA LEU A 339 -24.74 -19.29 14.97
C LEU A 339 -26.26 -19.09 14.89
N ASP A 340 -27.05 -20.02 15.45
CA ASP A 340 -28.50 -19.92 15.52
C ASP A 340 -28.97 -18.74 16.39
N GLU A 341 -28.29 -18.49 17.51
CA GLU A 341 -28.50 -17.29 18.34
C GLU A 341 -28.24 -16.00 17.54
N LYS A 342 -27.18 -15.95 16.72
CA LYS A 342 -26.92 -14.80 15.83
C LYS A 342 -28.01 -14.63 14.77
N PHE A 343 -28.50 -15.71 14.17
CA PHE A 343 -29.62 -15.62 13.23
C PHE A 343 -30.87 -15.03 13.89
N GLN A 344 -31.17 -15.43 15.13
CA GLN A 344 -32.31 -14.88 15.87
C GLN A 344 -32.09 -13.41 16.21
N LEU A 345 -30.91 -13.05 16.71
CA LEU A 345 -30.56 -11.68 17.09
C LEU A 345 -30.66 -10.71 15.90
N HIS A 346 -30.16 -11.12 14.74
CA HIS A 346 -30.18 -10.32 13.51
C HIS A 346 -31.46 -10.51 12.68
N GLN A 347 -32.42 -11.29 13.17
CA GLN A 347 -33.70 -11.58 12.52
C GLN A 347 -33.53 -12.10 11.08
N VAL A 348 -32.54 -12.97 10.86
CA VAL A 348 -32.19 -13.49 9.53
C VAL A 348 -33.24 -14.52 9.08
N PRO A 349 -33.98 -14.25 7.99
CA PRO A 349 -34.97 -15.17 7.45
C PRO A 349 -34.34 -16.51 7.03
N PRO A 350 -35.04 -17.66 7.20
CA PRO A 350 -34.51 -18.98 6.84
C PRO A 350 -33.98 -19.08 5.41
N GLU A 351 -34.56 -18.33 4.47
CA GLU A 351 -34.22 -18.40 3.04
C GLU A 351 -32.83 -17.86 2.71
N ILE A 352 -32.28 -16.96 3.53
CA ILE A 352 -30.95 -16.35 3.32
C ILE A 352 -29.92 -16.81 4.35
N ARG A 353 -30.26 -17.80 5.19
CA ARG A 353 -29.36 -18.28 6.26
C ARG A 353 -28.10 -18.89 5.69
N ASP A 354 -28.19 -19.65 4.61
CA ASP A 354 -27.01 -20.26 3.99
C ASP A 354 -26.01 -19.19 3.52
N ASP A 355 -26.50 -18.14 2.85
CA ASP A 355 -25.67 -17.02 2.39
C ASP A 355 -25.07 -16.22 3.56
N THR A 356 -25.85 -16.04 4.63
CA THR A 356 -25.46 -15.25 5.81
C THR A 356 -24.58 -16.04 6.79
N SER A 357 -24.62 -17.39 6.71
CA SER A 357 -23.89 -18.31 7.58
C SER A 357 -22.39 -18.04 7.58
N HIS A 358 -21.83 -17.73 6.42
CA HIS A 358 -20.40 -17.46 6.29
C HIS A 358 -19.99 -16.19 7.05
N ILE A 359 -20.80 -15.12 7.00
CA ILE A 359 -20.50 -13.85 7.67
C ILE A 359 -20.65 -13.98 9.18
N LEU A 360 -21.79 -14.51 9.64
CA LEU A 360 -22.05 -14.68 11.07
C LEU A 360 -21.15 -15.77 11.67
N GLY A 361 -20.83 -16.82 10.92
CA GLY A 361 -19.90 -17.86 11.32
C GLY A 361 -18.50 -17.32 11.61
N LYS A 362 -17.99 -16.39 10.77
CA LYS A 362 -16.72 -15.70 11.05
C LYS A 362 -16.76 -14.93 12.37
N ILE A 363 -17.86 -14.26 12.67
CA ILE A 363 -18.06 -13.53 13.94
C ILE A 363 -18.03 -14.51 15.13
N VAL A 364 -18.76 -15.63 15.03
CA VAL A 364 -18.79 -16.65 16.09
C VAL A 364 -17.39 -17.25 16.32
N ILE A 365 -16.62 -17.51 15.26
CA ILE A 365 -15.23 -17.99 15.37
C ILE A 365 -14.34 -16.93 16.02
N ALA A 366 -14.51 -15.66 15.69
CA ALA A 366 -13.73 -14.56 16.27
C ALA A 366 -14.06 -14.36 17.77
N GLU A 367 -15.32 -14.51 18.16
CA GLU A 367 -15.75 -14.49 19.58
C GLU A 367 -15.11 -15.63 20.37
N LYS A 368 -15.15 -16.86 19.83
CA LYS A 368 -14.50 -18.00 20.49
C LYS A 368 -12.98 -17.85 20.54
N THR A 369 -12.37 -17.34 19.48
CA THR A 369 -10.92 -17.07 19.44
C THR A 369 -10.55 -16.03 20.51
N GLN A 370 -11.32 -14.95 20.64
CA GLN A 370 -11.15 -13.98 21.72
C GLN A 370 -11.26 -14.63 23.11
N GLU A 371 -12.24 -15.49 23.36
CA GLU A 371 -12.40 -16.19 24.65
C GLU A 371 -11.16 -17.04 25.01
N ILE A 372 -10.62 -17.77 24.04
CA ILE A 372 -9.46 -18.65 24.25
C ILE A 372 -8.18 -17.83 24.48
N PHE A 373 -7.94 -16.83 23.63
CA PHE A 373 -6.66 -16.13 23.60
C PHE A 373 -6.54 -15.00 24.63
N ALA A 374 -7.65 -14.33 24.99
CA ALA A 374 -7.61 -13.19 25.90
C ALA A 374 -7.02 -13.53 27.28
N ASN A 375 -7.36 -14.70 27.83
CA ASN A 375 -6.84 -15.12 29.13
C ASN A 375 -5.32 -15.32 29.09
N GLN A 376 -4.80 -15.94 28.02
CA GLN A 376 -3.38 -16.16 27.88
C GLN A 376 -2.61 -14.87 27.64
N THR A 377 -3.13 -13.96 26.80
CA THR A 377 -2.56 -12.63 26.59
C THR A 377 -2.41 -11.90 27.92
N ARG A 378 -3.46 -11.81 28.73
CA ARG A 378 -3.41 -11.15 30.05
C ARG A 378 -2.42 -11.84 30.99
N LYS A 379 -2.44 -13.16 31.08
CA LYS A 379 -1.54 -13.94 31.93
C LYS A 379 -0.05 -13.68 31.60
N ILE A 380 0.30 -13.65 30.31
CA ILE A 380 1.69 -13.40 29.89
C ILE A 380 2.10 -11.96 30.22
N LEU A 381 1.22 -10.99 29.96
CA LEU A 381 1.49 -9.59 30.28
C LEU A 381 1.60 -9.35 31.79
N GLU A 382 0.73 -9.96 32.60
CA GLU A 382 0.79 -9.92 34.05
C GLU A 382 2.10 -10.51 34.59
N ALA A 383 2.54 -11.65 34.04
CA ALA A 383 3.80 -12.29 34.43
C ALA A 383 5.04 -11.43 34.12
N LYS A 384 4.92 -10.45 33.22
CA LYS A 384 5.98 -9.50 32.85
C LYS A 384 5.76 -8.09 33.41
N GLU A 385 4.78 -7.91 34.31
CA GLU A 385 4.42 -6.59 34.87
C GLU A 385 4.04 -5.57 33.79
N GLN A 386 3.43 -6.03 32.69
CA GLN A 386 3.11 -5.26 31.48
C GLN A 386 1.60 -5.19 31.19
N SER A 387 0.75 -5.44 32.20
CA SER A 387 -0.72 -5.38 32.06
C SER A 387 -1.23 -4.02 31.56
N SER A 388 -0.50 -2.93 31.85
CA SER A 388 -0.83 -1.59 31.38
C SER A 388 -0.81 -1.46 29.85
N LEU A 389 -0.17 -2.39 29.13
CA LEU A 389 -0.14 -2.38 27.67
C LEU A 389 -1.52 -2.58 27.03
N LEU A 390 -2.49 -3.17 27.77
CA LEU A 390 -3.87 -3.34 27.30
C LEU A 390 -4.81 -2.20 27.74
N GLU A 391 -4.34 -1.28 28.58
CA GLU A 391 -5.18 -0.19 29.07
C GLU A 391 -5.55 0.79 27.95
N PRO A 392 -6.67 1.54 28.11
CA PRO A 392 -7.05 2.60 27.19
C PRO A 392 -5.91 3.61 26.99
N THR A 393 -5.55 3.84 25.73
CA THR A 393 -4.41 4.71 25.37
C THR A 393 -4.83 6.18 25.28
N TRP A 394 -6.08 6.43 24.90
CA TRP A 394 -6.57 7.78 24.64
C TRP A 394 -7.44 8.27 25.79
N THR A 395 -7.21 9.51 26.23
CA THR A 395 -8.14 10.22 27.11
C THR A 395 -9.39 10.64 26.32
N GLU A 396 -10.58 10.42 26.89
CA GLU A 396 -11.87 10.79 26.27
C GLU A 396 -12.04 12.30 26.02
#